data_AF-A0A2E9HWE7-F1
#
_entry.id   AF-A0A2E9HWE7-F1
#
_cell.length_a   1.000
_cell.length_b   1.000
_cell.length_c   1.000
_cell.angle_alpha   90.00
_cell.angle_beta   90.00
_cell.angle_gamma   90.00
#
_symmetry.space_group_name_H-M   'P 1'
#
loop_
_entity.id
_entity.type
_entity.pdbx_description
1 polymer ?
#
loop_
_entity_poly.entity_id
_entity_poly.type
_entity_poly.pdbx_seq_one_letter_code
_entity_poly.pdbx_strand_id
1 'polypeptide(L)'
;MGKDFDTAAQVGAYPTCSTCGGQRVRCDAWARWDLPTRQWQVAETFDGAYCLDCEAACGFAWQVDDAFRKQRIRRLNDLVRHGDLSHATVVVTEGVRAWGETFLEKVAQAVIAFDVFTEDNDPHGEHDFGAFEVADQKIFWKIDYFDLALSGYSPDPANRDVTHRVLTIMLASEY
;
A
#
# COMPACT_ATOMS: atom_id res chain seq x y z
N MET A 1 20.33 14.60 1.92
CA MET A 1 19.66 15.15 0.73
C MET A 1 18.31 14.45 0.65
N GLY A 2 17.33 14.97 1.40
CA GLY A 2 16.00 14.36 1.48
C GLY A 2 15.36 14.44 0.11
N LYS A 3 14.85 13.32 -0.41
CA LYS A 3 13.98 13.38 -1.58
C LYS A 3 12.82 14.29 -1.18
N ASP A 4 12.58 15.36 -1.92
CA ASP A 4 11.35 16.13 -1.81
C ASP A 4 10.21 15.16 -2.15
N PHE A 5 9.61 14.57 -1.11
CA PHE A 5 8.49 13.68 -1.26
C PHE A 5 7.29 14.54 -1.65
N ASP A 6 6.91 14.46 -2.93
CA ASP A 6 5.68 15.11 -3.40
C ASP A 6 4.48 14.46 -2.69
N THR A 7 4.04 15.12 -1.63
CA THR A 7 2.93 14.69 -0.79
C THR A 7 1.64 14.61 -1.60
N ALA A 8 1.49 15.43 -2.64
CA ALA A 8 0.31 15.43 -3.51
C ALA A 8 0.24 14.16 -4.38
N ALA A 9 1.39 13.58 -4.71
CA ALA A 9 1.47 12.39 -5.56
C ALA A 9 1.21 11.07 -4.81
N GLN A 10 1.16 11.10 -3.48
CA GLN A 10 0.93 9.90 -2.68
C GLN A 10 -0.53 9.46 -2.73
N VAL A 11 -0.75 8.15 -2.78
CA VAL A 11 -2.09 7.58 -2.65
C VAL A 11 -2.65 7.90 -1.25
N GLY A 12 -3.86 8.46 -1.22
CA GLY A 12 -4.48 8.94 0.02
C GLY A 12 -4.13 10.38 0.36
N ALA A 13 -3.45 11.11 -0.53
CA ALA A 13 -3.26 12.54 -0.38
C ALA A 13 -4.58 13.30 -0.54
N TYR A 14 -4.77 14.32 0.30
CA TYR A 14 -5.94 15.19 0.26
C TYR A 14 -5.58 16.63 0.68
N PRO A 15 -6.30 17.64 0.17
CA PRO A 15 -6.06 19.04 0.55
C PRO A 15 -6.72 19.39 1.89
N THR A 16 -6.04 20.17 2.72
CA THR A 16 -6.59 20.81 3.92
C THR A 16 -6.46 22.32 3.84
N CYS A 17 -7.51 23.02 4.27
CA CYS A 17 -7.53 24.48 4.28
C CYS A 17 -6.43 25.05 5.18
N SER A 18 -5.64 26.00 4.67
CA SER A 18 -4.56 26.63 5.44
C SER A 18 -5.05 27.50 6.61
N THR A 19 -6.35 27.85 6.64
CA THR A 19 -6.94 28.71 7.68
C THR A 19 -7.54 27.90 8.82
N CYS A 20 -8.40 26.92 8.54
CA CYS A 20 -9.11 26.16 9.56
C CYS A 20 -8.63 24.71 9.72
N GLY A 21 -7.78 24.21 8.82
CA GLY A 21 -7.38 22.79 8.78
C GLY A 21 -8.46 21.84 8.24
N GLY A 22 -9.64 22.35 7.86
CA GLY A 22 -10.74 21.54 7.33
C GLY A 22 -10.42 20.90 5.98
N GLN A 23 -10.95 19.69 5.76
CA GLN A 23 -10.70 18.89 4.54
C GLN A 23 -11.62 19.24 3.38
N ARG A 24 -12.64 20.08 3.61
CA ARG A 24 -13.66 20.43 2.62
C ARG A 24 -13.18 21.57 1.72
N VAL A 25 -12.04 21.36 1.08
CA VAL A 25 -11.41 22.27 0.12
C VAL A 25 -11.86 21.93 -1.30
N ARG A 26 -12.21 22.93 -2.09
CA ARG A 26 -12.47 22.83 -3.53
C ARG A 26 -11.46 23.68 -4.27
N CYS A 27 -11.14 23.31 -5.50
CA CYS A 27 -10.40 24.17 -6.44
C CYS A 27 -11.25 24.50 -7.66
N ASP A 28 -10.90 25.60 -8.32
CA ASP A 28 -11.49 25.97 -9.60
C ASP A 28 -10.96 25.07 -10.72
N ALA A 29 -11.82 24.78 -11.69
CA ALA A 29 -11.48 23.94 -12.82
C ALA A 29 -12.22 24.37 -14.09
N TRP A 30 -11.57 24.23 -15.24
CA TRP A 30 -12.25 24.22 -16.52
C TRP A 30 -12.83 22.84 -16.78
N ALA A 31 -14.03 22.82 -17.35
CA ALA A 31 -14.67 21.60 -17.82
C ALA A 31 -14.78 21.60 -19.35
N ARG A 32 -14.61 20.43 -19.94
CA ARG A 32 -14.86 20.18 -21.37
C ARG A 32 -16.08 19.28 -21.54
N TRP A 33 -16.82 19.47 -22.63
CA TRP A 33 -17.94 18.61 -22.97
C TRP A 33 -17.44 17.31 -23.63
N ASP A 34 -17.81 16.16 -23.09
CA ASP A 34 -17.51 14.86 -23.68
C ASP A 34 -18.71 14.35 -24.50
N LEU A 35 -18.50 14.12 -25.79
CA LEU A 35 -19.57 13.71 -26.72
C LEU A 35 -20.09 12.28 -26.48
N PRO A 36 -19.24 11.26 -26.27
CA PRO A 36 -19.71 9.90 -26.00
C PRO A 36 -20.53 9.78 -24.71
N THR A 37 -20.04 10.36 -23.60
CA THR A 37 -20.73 10.27 -22.30
C THR A 37 -21.82 11.33 -22.12
N ARG A 38 -21.83 12.39 -22.96
CA ARG A 38 -22.73 13.55 -22.86
C ARG A 38 -22.67 14.23 -21.50
N GLN A 39 -21.46 14.34 -20.96
CA GLN A 39 -21.20 14.91 -19.64
C GLN A 39 -20.05 15.91 -19.71
N TRP A 40 -20.09 16.91 -18.82
CA TRP A 40 -18.94 17.76 -18.55
C TRP A 40 -17.90 16.97 -17.76
N GLN A 41 -16.65 17.01 -18.22
CA GLN A 41 -15.50 16.41 -17.55
C GLN A 41 -14.49 17.49 -17.21
N VAL A 42 -13.82 17.38 -16.06
CA VAL A 42 -12.72 18.28 -15.69
C VAL A 42 -11.62 18.17 -16.76
N ALA A 43 -11.21 19.32 -17.29
CA ALA A 43 -10.14 19.44 -18.27
C ALA A 43 -8.83 19.91 -17.62
N GLU A 44 -8.90 20.92 -16.76
CA GLU A 44 -7.73 21.51 -16.10
C GLU A 44 -8.15 22.13 -14.77
N THR A 45 -7.28 22.08 -13.76
CA THR A 45 -7.49 22.68 -12.43
C THR A 45 -6.55 23.87 -12.23
N PHE A 46 -6.97 24.84 -11.43
CA PHE A 46 -6.20 26.04 -11.11
C PHE A 46 -5.81 26.12 -9.64
N ASP A 47 -4.92 27.05 -9.33
CA ASP A 47 -4.38 27.27 -7.97
C ASP A 47 -5.39 27.92 -7.01
N GLY A 48 -6.51 28.42 -7.53
CA GLY A 48 -7.58 28.99 -6.72
C GLY A 48 -8.30 27.91 -5.91
N ALA A 49 -8.39 28.09 -4.59
CA ALA A 49 -9.10 27.19 -3.71
C ALA A 49 -10.09 27.91 -2.81
N TYR A 50 -11.16 27.20 -2.44
CA TYR A 50 -12.24 27.66 -1.58
C TYR A 50 -12.53 26.63 -0.50
N CYS A 51 -12.58 27.07 0.75
CA CYS A 51 -12.93 26.22 1.87
C CYS A 51 -14.42 26.34 2.19
N LEU A 52 -15.14 25.22 2.19
CA LEU A 52 -16.56 25.19 2.54
C LEU A 52 -16.84 25.44 4.01
N ASP A 53 -15.87 25.23 4.90
CA ASP A 53 -16.04 25.45 6.34
C ASP A 53 -15.76 26.91 6.72
N CYS A 54 -14.84 27.58 6.02
CA CYS A 54 -14.60 29.02 6.17
C CYS A 54 -15.55 29.88 5.33
N GLU A 55 -16.22 29.28 4.34
CA GLU A 55 -16.99 29.97 3.30
C GLU A 55 -16.18 31.08 2.58
N ALA A 56 -14.88 30.85 2.37
CA ALA A 56 -13.97 31.84 1.81
C ALA A 56 -12.91 31.20 0.90
N ALA A 57 -12.34 32.03 0.01
CA ALA A 57 -11.13 31.68 -0.72
C ALA A 57 -9.98 31.42 0.27
N CYS A 58 -9.18 30.39 0.02
CA CYS A 58 -8.11 29.98 0.92
C CYS A 58 -6.91 29.44 0.16
N GLY A 59 -5.76 29.37 0.85
CA GLY A 59 -4.72 28.42 0.45
C GLY A 59 -5.04 27.01 0.98
N PHE A 60 -4.27 26.02 0.55
CA PHE A 60 -4.33 24.69 1.12
C PHE A 60 -2.95 24.04 1.18
N ALA A 61 -2.84 23.02 2.03
CA ALA A 61 -1.69 22.15 2.09
C ALA A 61 -2.15 20.72 1.80
N TRP A 62 -1.29 19.94 1.15
CA TRP A 62 -1.51 18.51 1.02
C TRP A 62 -1.22 17.81 2.34
N GLN A 63 -2.12 16.94 2.73
CA GLN A 63 -1.97 16.01 3.84
C GLN A 63 -2.16 14.60 3.32
N VAL A 64 -1.77 13.62 4.12
CA VAL A 64 -1.83 12.22 3.76
C VAL A 64 -2.63 11.49 4.82
N ASP A 65 -3.59 10.66 4.40
CA ASP A 65 -4.36 9.84 5.31
C ASP A 65 -3.64 8.51 5.58
N ASP A 66 -2.89 8.47 6.69
CA ASP A 66 -2.16 7.27 7.12
C ASP A 66 -3.08 6.08 7.41
N ALA A 67 -4.30 6.33 7.92
CA ALA A 67 -5.24 5.26 8.22
C ALA A 67 -5.78 4.63 6.93
N PHE A 68 -6.14 5.46 5.94
CA PHE A 68 -6.50 5.00 4.60
C PHE A 68 -5.36 4.22 3.95
N ARG A 69 -4.13 4.76 3.99
CA ARG A 69 -2.95 4.12 3.42
C ARG A 69 -2.68 2.76 4.04
N LYS A 70 -2.68 2.69 5.36
CA LYS A 70 -2.50 1.43 6.11
C LYS A 70 -3.54 0.38 5.68
N GLN A 71 -4.82 0.73 5.64
CA GLN A 71 -5.88 -0.19 5.20
C GLN A 71 -5.68 -0.64 3.75
N ARG A 72 -5.22 0.26 2.87
CA ARG A 72 -4.93 -0.06 1.48
C ARG A 72 -3.71 -0.99 1.35
N ILE A 73 -2.63 -0.72 2.07
CA ILE A 73 -1.42 -1.56 2.09
C ILE A 73 -1.77 -2.95 2.58
N ARG A 74 -2.50 -3.05 3.70
CA ARG A 74 -3.05 -4.30 4.24
C ARG A 74 -3.78 -5.11 3.17
N ARG A 75 -4.74 -4.49 2.49
CA ARG A 75 -5.50 -5.14 1.41
C ARG A 75 -4.59 -5.65 0.29
N LEU A 76 -3.59 -4.86 -0.12
CA LEU A 76 -2.66 -5.25 -1.18
C LEU A 76 -1.75 -6.41 -0.74
N ASN A 77 -1.35 -6.45 0.53
CA ASN A 77 -0.58 -7.55 1.09
C ASN A 77 -1.40 -8.84 1.15
N ASP A 78 -2.64 -8.77 1.63
CA ASP A 78 -3.56 -9.90 1.63
C ASP A 78 -3.81 -10.45 0.21
N LEU A 79 -3.92 -9.58 -0.80
CA LEU A 79 -4.02 -10.01 -2.20
C LEU A 79 -2.80 -10.85 -2.64
N VAL A 80 -1.58 -10.45 -2.28
CA VAL A 80 -0.37 -11.22 -2.59
C VAL A 80 -0.36 -12.55 -1.84
N ARG A 81 -0.73 -12.57 -0.55
CA ARG A 81 -0.84 -13.83 0.23
C ARG A 81 -1.84 -14.79 -0.39
N HIS A 82 -2.94 -14.27 -0.93
CA HIS A 82 -3.99 -15.05 -1.61
C HIS A 82 -3.67 -15.37 -3.08
N GLY A 83 -2.48 -15.03 -3.59
CA GLY A 83 -2.00 -15.45 -4.91
C GLY A 83 -2.16 -14.45 -6.05
N ASP A 84 -2.48 -13.18 -5.78
CA ASP A 84 -2.40 -12.14 -6.82
C ASP A 84 -0.95 -11.72 -7.06
N LEU A 85 -0.36 -12.27 -8.12
CA LEU A 85 1.05 -12.07 -8.48
C LEU A 85 1.27 -11.00 -9.56
N SER A 86 0.25 -10.22 -9.93
CA SER A 86 0.37 -9.28 -11.07
C SER A 86 1.48 -8.23 -10.90
N HIS A 87 1.87 -7.93 -9.66
CA HIS A 87 3.02 -7.07 -9.29
C HIS A 87 3.74 -7.61 -8.05
N ALA A 88 3.90 -8.94 -7.99
CA ALA A 88 4.53 -9.58 -6.84
C ALA A 88 5.35 -10.81 -7.22
N THR A 89 6.36 -11.09 -6.40
CA THR A 89 7.19 -12.30 -6.48
C THR A 89 7.09 -13.05 -5.16
N VAL A 90 6.98 -14.38 -5.24
CA VAL A 90 7.12 -15.25 -4.07
C VAL A 90 8.53 -15.84 -4.06
N VAL A 91 9.26 -15.63 -2.97
CA VAL A 91 10.58 -16.18 -2.72
C VAL A 91 10.45 -17.19 -1.59
N VAL A 92 11.01 -18.37 -1.78
CA VAL A 92 11.08 -19.40 -0.74
C VAL A 92 12.54 -19.78 -0.57
N THR A 93 13.05 -19.69 0.66
CA THR A 93 14.46 -19.98 0.97
C THR A 93 14.78 -21.46 0.79
N GLU A 94 16.08 -21.75 0.66
CA GLU A 94 16.56 -23.12 0.54
C GLU A 94 16.21 -23.96 1.78
N GLY A 95 16.26 -23.36 2.98
CA GLY A 95 15.91 -24.04 4.22
C GLY A 95 14.50 -24.61 4.20
N VAL A 96 13.51 -23.88 3.67
CA VAL A 96 12.14 -24.37 3.52
C VAL A 96 12.02 -25.36 2.36
N ARG A 97 12.68 -25.10 1.22
CA ARG A 97 12.66 -25.98 0.03
C ARG A 97 13.21 -27.38 0.32
N ALA A 98 14.23 -27.48 1.18
CA ALA A 98 14.88 -28.74 1.52
C ALA A 98 13.96 -29.77 2.19
N TRP A 99 12.81 -29.34 2.75
CA TRP A 99 11.80 -30.24 3.35
C TRP A 99 10.88 -30.91 2.33
N GLY A 100 10.95 -30.51 1.05
CA GLY A 100 10.20 -31.12 -0.06
C GLY A 100 8.83 -30.50 -0.32
N GLU A 101 8.20 -30.92 -1.42
CA GLU A 101 6.99 -30.30 -1.98
C GLU A 101 5.78 -30.37 -1.04
N THR A 102 5.54 -31.52 -0.41
CA THR A 102 4.43 -31.68 0.55
C THR A 102 4.52 -30.70 1.72
N PHE A 103 5.73 -30.36 2.15
CA PHE A 103 5.94 -29.37 3.21
C PHE A 103 5.68 -27.96 2.68
N LEU A 104 6.17 -27.63 1.49
CA LEU A 104 5.93 -26.36 0.82
C LEU A 104 4.44 -26.08 0.61
N GLU A 105 3.67 -27.08 0.19
CA GLU A 105 2.21 -26.94 0.04
C GLU A 105 1.52 -26.58 1.36
N LYS A 106 1.89 -27.25 2.46
CA LYS A 106 1.35 -26.95 3.79
C LYS A 106 1.71 -25.54 4.24
N VAL A 107 2.96 -25.12 4.01
CA VAL A 107 3.43 -23.78 4.33
C VAL A 107 2.69 -22.73 3.51
N ALA A 108 2.53 -22.93 2.20
CA ALA A 108 1.79 -22.01 1.33
C ALA A 108 0.33 -21.87 1.75
N GLN A 109 -0.35 -22.98 2.07
CA GLN A 109 -1.72 -22.96 2.59
C GLN A 109 -1.81 -22.24 3.93
N ALA A 110 -0.83 -22.43 4.82
CA ALA A 110 -0.77 -21.71 6.09
C ALA A 110 -0.57 -20.20 5.88
N VAL A 111 0.26 -19.75 4.93
CA VAL A 111 0.39 -18.32 4.60
C VAL A 111 -0.91 -17.73 4.08
N ILE A 112 -1.61 -18.44 3.18
CA ILE A 112 -2.91 -18.03 2.64
C ILE A 112 -3.95 -17.91 3.75
N ALA A 113 -4.02 -18.89 4.66
CA ALA A 113 -5.02 -18.95 5.72
C ALA A 113 -4.67 -18.11 6.96
N PHE A 114 -3.47 -17.53 7.04
CA PHE A 114 -3.01 -16.83 8.23
C PHE A 114 -3.87 -15.60 8.53
N ASP A 115 -4.44 -15.54 9.74
CA ASP A 115 -5.29 -14.46 10.23
C ASP A 115 -4.93 -13.99 11.65
N VAL A 116 -3.90 -14.59 12.26
CA VAL A 116 -3.45 -14.31 13.63
C VAL A 116 -2.48 -13.12 13.64
N PHE A 117 -3.00 -11.94 13.34
CA PHE A 117 -2.27 -10.66 13.42
C PHE A 117 -2.43 -10.05 14.81
N THR A 118 -1.30 -9.80 15.46
CA THR A 118 -1.15 -9.30 16.83
C THR A 118 -0.16 -8.14 16.81
N GLU A 119 -0.10 -7.36 17.89
CA GLU A 119 0.87 -6.26 18.00
C GLU A 119 2.34 -6.74 17.89
N ASP A 120 2.62 -7.98 18.29
CA ASP A 120 3.97 -8.56 18.27
C ASP A 120 4.47 -8.89 16.85
N ASN A 121 3.56 -9.24 15.93
CA ASN A 121 3.92 -9.67 14.57
C ASN A 121 3.41 -8.74 13.46
N ASP A 122 2.52 -7.80 13.78
CA ASP A 122 1.99 -6.80 12.84
C ASP A 122 1.88 -5.41 13.51
N PRO A 123 2.99 -4.84 13.99
CA PRO A 123 2.99 -3.54 14.69
C PRO A 123 2.50 -2.40 13.79
N HIS A 124 2.67 -2.54 12.47
CA HIS A 124 2.23 -1.55 11.49
C HIS A 124 0.77 -1.71 11.10
N GLY A 125 0.16 -2.88 11.34
CA GLY A 125 -1.21 -3.18 10.93
C GLY A 125 -1.33 -3.43 9.42
N GLU A 126 -0.24 -3.78 8.75
CA GLU A 126 -0.14 -3.89 7.30
C GLU A 126 -0.23 -5.34 6.81
N HIS A 127 -0.27 -6.32 7.71
CA HIS A 127 -0.24 -7.76 7.35
C HIS A 127 0.98 -8.10 6.48
N ASP A 128 2.13 -7.51 6.78
CA ASP A 128 3.38 -7.65 6.05
C ASP A 128 4.32 -8.69 6.67
N PHE A 129 3.99 -9.25 7.83
CA PHE A 129 4.76 -10.28 8.50
C PHE A 129 3.85 -11.29 9.22
N GLY A 130 4.31 -12.54 9.29
CA GLY A 130 3.66 -13.56 10.11
C GLY A 130 4.59 -14.71 10.47
N ALA A 131 4.20 -15.42 11.53
CA ALA A 131 4.96 -16.53 12.09
C ALA A 131 4.01 -17.65 12.50
N PHE A 132 4.32 -18.88 12.10
CA PHE A 132 3.54 -20.06 12.47
C PHE A 132 4.43 -21.32 12.47
N GLU A 133 3.88 -22.45 12.93
CA GLU A 133 4.59 -23.73 12.96
C GLU A 133 3.98 -24.75 11.99
N VAL A 134 4.84 -25.49 11.27
CA VAL A 134 4.46 -26.64 10.44
C VAL A 134 5.45 -27.76 10.69
N ALA A 135 4.99 -28.95 11.07
CA ALA A 135 5.83 -30.12 11.36
C ALA A 135 7.02 -29.79 12.28
N ASP A 136 6.74 -29.13 13.41
CA ASP A 136 7.72 -28.71 14.41
C ASP A 136 8.78 -27.72 13.91
N GLN A 137 8.59 -27.13 12.72
CA GLN A 137 9.42 -26.06 12.19
C GLN A 137 8.71 -24.72 12.31
N LYS A 138 9.38 -23.75 12.90
CA LYS A 138 8.90 -22.37 12.96
C LYS A 138 9.20 -21.68 11.62
N ILE A 139 8.15 -21.23 10.95
CA ILE A 139 8.19 -20.56 9.66
C ILE A 139 7.88 -19.09 9.85
N PHE A 140 8.67 -18.24 9.19
CA PHE A 140 8.37 -16.84 9.00
C PHE A 140 8.02 -16.57 7.55
N TRP A 141 7.10 -15.63 7.36
CA TRP A 141 6.90 -14.99 6.08
C TRP A 141 6.86 -13.48 6.24
N LYS A 142 7.30 -12.77 5.22
CA LYS A 142 7.22 -11.31 5.17
C LYS A 142 6.98 -10.79 3.76
N ILE A 143 6.46 -9.58 3.64
CA ILE A 143 6.25 -8.87 2.37
C ILE A 143 7.09 -7.60 2.38
N ASP A 144 8.12 -7.57 1.56
CA ASP A 144 8.94 -6.37 1.35
C ASP A 144 8.41 -5.54 0.17
N TYR A 145 8.52 -4.21 0.27
CA TYR A 145 8.04 -3.27 -0.76
C TYR A 145 9.19 -2.67 -1.57
N PHE A 146 9.29 -3.04 -2.84
CA PHE A 146 10.30 -2.51 -3.77
C PHE A 146 9.68 -1.61 -4.84
N ASP A 147 10.51 -0.78 -5.46
CA ASP A 147 10.15 -0.18 -6.75
C ASP A 147 9.99 -1.28 -7.83
N LEU A 148 9.41 -0.92 -8.97
CA LEU A 148 9.18 -1.88 -10.07
C LEU A 148 10.46 -2.46 -10.68
N ALA A 149 11.61 -1.81 -10.48
CA ALA A 149 12.90 -2.26 -10.98
C ALA A 149 13.63 -3.18 -9.98
N LEU A 150 13.06 -3.41 -8.79
CA LEU A 150 13.70 -4.11 -7.67
C LEU A 150 15.05 -3.49 -7.28
N SER A 151 15.21 -2.17 -7.47
CA SER A 151 16.47 -1.45 -7.26
C SER A 151 16.56 -0.79 -5.89
N GLY A 152 15.43 -0.63 -5.21
CA GLY A 152 15.32 -0.07 -3.87
C GLY A 152 13.88 -0.11 -3.37
N TYR A 153 13.64 0.52 -2.21
CA TYR A 153 12.30 0.58 -1.62
C TYR A 153 11.31 1.35 -2.50
N SER A 154 10.06 0.89 -2.49
CA SER A 154 8.97 1.58 -3.19
C SER A 154 8.83 3.03 -2.72
N PRO A 155 8.58 3.99 -3.63
CA PRO A 155 8.25 5.35 -3.26
C PRO A 155 6.86 5.49 -2.60
N ASP A 156 5.96 4.54 -2.84
CA ASP A 156 4.62 4.54 -2.25
C ASP A 156 4.03 3.11 -2.15
N PRO A 157 4.18 2.42 -1.01
CA PRO A 157 3.64 1.08 -0.80
C PRO A 157 2.12 0.96 -0.99
N ALA A 158 1.37 2.06 -0.80
CA ALA A 158 -0.07 2.08 -1.03
C ALA A 158 -0.44 2.15 -2.52
N ASN A 159 0.52 2.44 -3.41
CA ASN A 159 0.33 2.49 -4.84
C ASN A 159 0.89 1.23 -5.51
N ARG A 160 -0.01 0.41 -6.07
CA ARG A 160 0.33 -0.84 -6.75
C ARG A 160 1.09 -0.59 -8.07
N ASP A 161 0.83 0.52 -8.74
CA ASP A 161 1.39 0.81 -10.06
C ASP A 161 2.87 1.25 -10.00
N VAL A 162 3.41 1.47 -8.79
CA VAL A 162 4.82 1.82 -8.56
C VAL A 162 5.50 0.91 -7.53
N THR A 163 4.80 -0.12 -7.04
CA THR A 163 5.30 -1.03 -6.01
C THR A 163 5.30 -2.46 -6.49
N HIS A 164 6.45 -3.11 -6.43
CA HIS A 164 6.59 -4.56 -6.54
C HIS A 164 6.70 -5.18 -5.14
N ARG A 165 5.84 -6.15 -4.82
CA ARG A 165 5.82 -6.84 -3.52
C ARG A 165 6.61 -8.13 -3.58
N VAL A 166 7.45 -8.38 -2.58
CA VAL A 166 8.20 -9.64 -2.47
C VAL A 166 7.76 -10.38 -1.23
N LEU A 167 6.95 -11.42 -1.40
CA LEU A 167 6.58 -12.34 -0.33
C LEU A 167 7.71 -13.36 -0.14
N THR A 168 8.45 -13.25 0.96
CA THR A 168 9.52 -14.18 1.32
C THR A 168 9.01 -15.16 2.37
N ILE A 169 9.19 -16.46 2.15
CA ILE A 169 8.88 -17.55 3.08
C ILE A 169 10.20 -18.23 3.48
N MET A 170 10.45 -18.34 4.79
CA MET A 170 11.72 -18.80 5.33
C MET A 170 11.55 -19.53 6.67
N LEU A 171 12.54 -20.34 7.07
CA LEU A 171 12.63 -20.85 8.43
C LEU A 171 12.94 -19.69 9.38
N ALA A 172 12.42 -19.74 10.60
CA ALA A 172 12.73 -18.73 11.61
C ALA A 172 14.23 -18.68 11.98
N SER A 173 14.98 -19.76 11.72
CA SER A 173 16.43 -19.81 11.90
C SER A 173 17.23 -19.11 10.80
N GLU A 174 16.58 -18.75 9.69
CA GLU A 174 17.18 -18.03 8.55
C GLU A 174 16.96 -16.51 8.64
N TYR A 175 16.23 -16.05 9.68
CA TYR A 175 15.90 -14.66 9.96
C TYR A 175 16.81 -14.09 11.05
#